data_AF-A0A963A0N3-F1
#
_entry.id   AF-A0A963A0N3-F1
#
_cell.length_a   1.000
_cell.length_b   1.000
_cell.length_c   1.000
_cell.angle_alpha   90.00
_cell.angle_beta   90.00
_cell.angle_gamma   90.00
#
_symmetry.space_group_name_H-M   'P 1'
#
loop_
_entity.id
_entity.type
_entity.pdbx_description
1 polymer ?
#
loop_
_entity_poly.entity_id
_entity_poly.type
_entity_poly.pdbx_seq_one_letter_code
_entity_poly.pdbx_strand_id
1 'polypeptide(L)'
;MKVNFPRKSRKFPDHQPYFIPFVVSVVLAVPLLCGALWGGYRLGLGAAGAGSMVDGTGAQRMQLQLDEEQQVLASTRDKAGAHLDALALRLGEMQANLLRMEALGEQLVKAGQLDYDEFNFGETPPRGGVDASADAVSVELPELLADIELLERSIADRTHKLELMQGMIVDSRIQNRLHPEGQPVESGWVSSGYGY
;
A
#
# COMPACT_ATOMS: atom_id res chain seq x y z
N MET A 1 -10.14 -106.68 -60.46
CA MET A 1 -9.78 -105.54 -59.58
C MET A 1 -9.58 -104.30 -60.45
N LYS A 2 -10.55 -103.39 -60.51
CA LYS A 2 -10.40 -102.04 -61.08
C LYS A 2 -11.20 -101.09 -60.19
N VAL A 3 -10.48 -100.24 -59.48
CA VAL A 3 -11.02 -99.31 -58.48
C VAL A 3 -11.39 -98.02 -59.21
N ASN A 4 -12.66 -97.62 -59.15
CA ASN A 4 -13.18 -96.43 -59.80
C ASN A 4 -13.26 -95.30 -58.76
N PHE A 5 -12.50 -94.23 -58.95
CA PHE A 5 -12.56 -93.03 -58.10
C PHE A 5 -13.38 -91.93 -58.79
N PRO A 6 -14.36 -91.30 -58.12
CA PRO A 6 -15.11 -90.19 -58.70
C PRO A 6 -14.27 -88.90 -58.72
N ARG A 7 -14.08 -88.30 -59.90
CA ARG A 7 -13.48 -86.97 -60.05
C ARG A 7 -14.47 -85.90 -59.59
N LYS A 8 -14.23 -85.32 -58.40
CA LYS A 8 -14.89 -84.10 -57.92
C LYS A 8 -14.38 -82.90 -58.72
N SER A 9 -15.17 -82.40 -59.66
CA SER A 9 -14.87 -81.16 -60.38
C SER A 9 -15.04 -79.96 -59.44
N ARG A 10 -13.96 -79.22 -59.20
CA ARG A 10 -14.03 -77.89 -58.58
C ARG A 10 -14.62 -76.96 -59.63
N LYS A 11 -15.87 -76.55 -59.44
CA LYS A 11 -16.45 -75.44 -60.20
C LYS A 11 -15.66 -74.19 -59.83
N PHE A 12 -14.87 -73.68 -60.77
CA PHE A 12 -14.32 -72.33 -60.71
C PHE A 12 -15.50 -71.35 -60.83
N PRO A 13 -15.58 -70.28 -60.02
CA PRO A 13 -16.67 -69.32 -60.11
C PRO A 13 -16.59 -68.55 -61.43
N ASP A 14 -17.75 -68.42 -62.09
CA ASP A 14 -17.96 -67.63 -63.31
C ASP A 14 -17.44 -66.20 -63.17
N HIS A 15 -16.85 -65.71 -64.26
CA HIS A 15 -16.25 -64.39 -64.37
C HIS A 15 -17.32 -63.29 -64.33
N GLN A 16 -17.56 -62.71 -63.15
CA GLN A 16 -18.31 -61.46 -63.02
C GLN A 16 -17.53 -60.31 -63.71
N PRO A 17 -18.11 -59.57 -64.67
CA PRO A 17 -17.38 -58.65 -65.57
C PRO A 17 -16.75 -57.42 -64.90
N TYR A 18 -16.97 -57.22 -63.60
CA TYR A 18 -16.46 -56.08 -62.83
C TYR A 18 -15.22 -56.38 -61.99
N PHE A 19 -14.75 -57.64 -61.95
CA PHE A 19 -13.64 -58.02 -61.07
C PHE A 19 -12.30 -57.40 -61.48
N ILE A 20 -12.01 -57.39 -62.79
CA ILE A 20 -10.75 -56.84 -63.33
C ILE A 20 -10.63 -55.32 -63.11
N PRO A 21 -11.62 -54.47 -63.47
CA PRO A 21 -11.50 -53.02 -63.24
C PRO A 21 -11.45 -52.65 -61.75
N PHE A 22 -12.11 -53.42 -60.87
CA PHE A 22 -12.05 -53.22 -59.42
C PHE A 22 -10.64 -53.48 -58.87
N VAL A 23 -10.01 -54.58 -59.27
CA VAL A 23 -8.65 -54.92 -58.83
C VAL A 23 -7.63 -53.87 -59.30
N VAL A 24 -7.77 -53.37 -60.54
CA VAL A 24 -6.88 -52.31 -61.07
C VAL A 24 -7.03 -51.00 -60.30
N SER A 25 -8.26 -50.60 -59.96
CA SER A 25 -8.51 -49.39 -59.17
C SER A 25 -7.91 -49.47 -57.76
N VAL A 26 -8.03 -50.62 -57.10
CA VAL A 26 -7.47 -50.84 -55.75
C VAL A 26 -5.94 -50.80 -55.78
N VAL A 27 -5.31 -51.41 -56.79
CA VAL A 27 -3.83 -51.43 -56.91
C VAL A 27 -3.25 -50.02 -57.09
N LEU A 28 -3.99 -49.09 -57.69
CA LEU A 28 -3.53 -47.71 -57.90
C LEU A 28 -3.82 -46.80 -56.69
N ALA A 29 -4.92 -47.03 -55.97
CA ALA A 29 -5.31 -46.21 -54.82
C ALA A 29 -4.46 -46.45 -53.56
N VAL A 30 -4.06 -47.70 -53.30
CA VAL A 30 -3.29 -48.08 -52.09
C VAL A 30 -1.92 -47.38 -51.98
N PRO A 31 -1.07 -47.34 -53.02
CA PRO A 31 0.24 -46.67 -52.92
C PRO A 31 0.13 -45.15 -52.77
N LEU A 32 -0.89 -44.52 -53.36
CA LEU A 32 -1.15 -43.09 -53.19
C LEU A 32 -1.52 -42.73 -51.75
N LEU A 33 -2.38 -43.53 -51.12
CA LEU A 33 -2.75 -43.37 -49.71
C LEU A 33 -1.57 -43.61 -48.78
N CYS A 34 -0.79 -44.67 -48.99
CA CYS A 34 0.42 -44.93 -48.21
C CYS A 34 1.48 -43.83 -48.38
N GLY A 35 1.67 -43.32 -49.60
CA GLY A 35 2.61 -42.23 -49.88
C GLY A 35 2.20 -40.92 -49.20
N ALA A 36 0.91 -40.58 -49.23
CA ALA A 36 0.38 -39.40 -48.55
C ALA A 36 0.50 -39.53 -47.01
N LEU A 37 0.21 -40.71 -46.46
CA LEU A 37 0.37 -40.98 -45.02
C LEU A 37 1.84 -40.91 -44.60
N TRP A 38 2.76 -41.50 -45.36
CA TRP A 38 4.18 -41.49 -45.04
C TRP A 38 4.81 -40.10 -45.20
N GLY A 39 4.49 -39.39 -46.29
CA GLY A 39 4.92 -38.02 -46.52
C GLY A 39 4.37 -37.06 -45.48
N GLY A 40 3.09 -37.19 -45.12
CA GLY A 40 2.45 -36.45 -44.05
C GLY A 40 3.07 -36.72 -42.68
N TYR A 41 3.40 -37.98 -42.38
CA TYR A 41 4.09 -38.34 -41.14
C TYR A 41 5.50 -37.75 -41.04
N ARG A 42 6.27 -37.74 -42.14
CA ARG A 42 7.61 -37.14 -42.16
C ARG A 42 7.58 -35.62 -42.00
N LEU A 43 6.65 -34.94 -42.69
CA LEU A 43 6.47 -33.50 -42.54
C LEU A 43 5.90 -33.15 -41.16
N GLY A 44 4.98 -33.96 -40.64
CA GLY A 44 4.41 -33.82 -39.30
C GLY A 44 5.44 -33.96 -38.20
N LEU A 45 6.36 -34.93 -38.28
CA LEU A 45 7.47 -35.07 -37.33
C LEU A 45 8.51 -33.93 -37.45
N GLY A 46 8.80 -33.47 -38.67
CA GLY A 46 9.68 -32.32 -38.90
C GLY A 46 9.10 -31.01 -38.35
N ALA A 47 7.80 -30.80 -38.53
CA ALA A 47 7.08 -29.64 -38.00
C ALA A 47 6.83 -29.74 -36.48
N ALA A 48 6.58 -30.93 -35.94
CA ALA A 48 6.45 -31.16 -34.50
C ALA A 48 7.78 -30.94 -33.76
N GLY A 49 8.92 -31.27 -34.39
CA GLY A 49 10.25 -30.91 -33.90
C GLY A 49 10.53 -29.40 -33.93
N ALA A 50 10.03 -28.70 -34.95
CA ALA A 50 10.14 -27.23 -35.04
C ALA A 50 9.25 -26.51 -34.00
N GLY A 51 8.11 -27.09 -33.61
CA GLY A 51 7.25 -26.57 -32.53
C GLY A 51 7.77 -26.85 -31.12
N SER A 52 8.72 -27.78 -30.97
CA SER A 52 9.36 -28.13 -29.68
C SER A 52 10.61 -27.30 -29.39
N MET A 53 10.97 -26.37 -30.27
CA MET A 53 11.89 -25.27 -29.98
C MET A 53 11.15 -24.20 -29.16
N VAL A 54 10.54 -24.61 -28.04
CA VAL A 54 10.22 -23.72 -26.93
C VAL A 54 11.57 -23.41 -26.29
N ASP A 55 12.14 -22.37 -26.87
CA ASP A 55 13.52 -21.99 -26.94
C ASP A 55 14.08 -21.67 -25.55
N GLY A 56 15.29 -22.14 -25.22
CA GLY A 56 16.00 -21.70 -24.00
C GLY A 56 16.14 -20.18 -23.91
N THR A 57 16.00 -19.48 -25.04
CA THR A 57 15.95 -18.02 -25.13
C THR A 57 14.67 -17.40 -24.55
N GLY A 58 13.54 -18.12 -24.51
CA GLY A 58 12.29 -17.66 -23.88
C GLY A 58 12.38 -17.68 -22.36
N ALA A 59 12.91 -18.77 -21.80
CA ALA A 59 13.17 -18.89 -20.36
C ALA A 59 14.20 -17.85 -19.89
N GLN A 60 15.24 -17.61 -20.68
CA GLN A 60 16.28 -16.62 -20.36
C GLN A 60 15.76 -15.17 -20.42
N ARG A 61 14.88 -14.83 -21.38
CA ARG A 61 14.22 -13.52 -21.42
C ARG A 61 13.28 -13.31 -20.24
N MET A 62 12.55 -14.35 -19.84
CA MET A 62 11.65 -14.25 -18.68
C MET A 62 12.42 -14.10 -17.37
N GLN A 63 13.57 -14.77 -17.22
CA GLN A 63 14.46 -14.57 -16.07
C GLN A 63 14.99 -13.13 -16.00
N LEU A 64 15.43 -12.57 -17.12
CA LEU A 64 15.89 -11.17 -17.17
C LEU A 64 14.78 -10.18 -16.77
N GLN A 65 13.53 -10.43 -17.18
CA GLN A 65 12.38 -9.61 -16.77
C GLN A 65 12.08 -9.72 -15.27
N LEU A 66 12.15 -10.93 -14.70
CA LEU A 66 11.95 -11.13 -13.26
C LEU A 66 13.04 -10.46 -12.41
N ASP A 67 14.29 -10.48 -12.87
CA ASP A 67 15.39 -9.80 -12.18
C ASP A 67 15.22 -8.28 -12.21
N GLU A 68 14.80 -7.71 -13.35
CA GLU A 68 14.50 -6.29 -13.50
C GLU A 68 13.33 -5.87 -12.60
N GLU A 69 12.24 -6.65 -12.56
CA GLU A 69 11.11 -6.40 -11.67
C GLU A 69 11.50 -6.44 -10.20
N GLN A 70 12.31 -7.42 -9.78
CA GLN A 70 12.80 -7.50 -8.40
C GLN A 70 13.66 -6.29 -8.03
N GLN A 71 14.51 -5.81 -8.94
CA GLN A 71 15.34 -4.64 -8.70
C GLN A 71 14.49 -3.36 -8.58
N VAL A 72 13.47 -3.22 -9.41
CA VAL A 72 12.50 -2.11 -9.31
C VAL A 72 11.74 -2.16 -7.98
N LEU A 73 11.25 -3.33 -7.58
CA LEU A 73 10.57 -3.53 -6.30
C LEU A 73 11.47 -3.22 -5.10
N ALA A 74 12.73 -3.67 -5.13
CA ALA A 74 13.70 -3.37 -4.08
C ALA A 74 13.92 -1.86 -3.96
N SER A 75 14.17 -1.18 -5.09
CA SER A 75 14.37 0.28 -5.08
C SER A 75 13.11 1.05 -4.64
N THR A 76 11.91 0.52 -4.92
CA THR A 76 10.64 1.12 -4.49
C THR A 76 10.44 0.95 -2.99
N ARG A 77 10.76 -0.23 -2.46
CA ARG A 77 10.73 -0.50 -1.02
C ARG A 77 11.71 0.39 -0.26
N ASP A 78 12.93 0.57 -0.76
CA ASP A 78 13.95 1.41 -0.13
C ASP A 78 13.50 2.88 -0.09
N LYS A 79 12.93 3.39 -1.18
CA LYS A 79 12.35 4.75 -1.23
C LYS A 79 11.20 4.90 -0.23
N ALA A 80 10.28 3.93 -0.18
CA ALA A 80 9.19 3.95 0.78
C ALA A 80 9.70 3.95 2.23
N GLY A 81 10.73 3.16 2.54
CA GLY A 81 11.40 3.17 3.84
C GLY A 81 11.97 4.54 4.19
N ALA A 82 12.73 5.15 3.28
CA ALA A 82 13.30 6.49 3.48
C ALA A 82 12.22 7.58 3.71
N HIS A 83 11.07 7.47 3.05
CA HIS A 83 9.94 8.38 3.27
C HIS A 83 9.31 8.18 4.65
N LEU A 84 9.14 6.94 5.11
CA LEU A 84 8.61 6.66 6.45
C LEU A 84 9.57 7.13 7.54
N ASP A 85 10.88 6.94 7.36
CA ASP A 85 11.90 7.45 8.29
C ASP A 85 11.85 8.98 8.41
N ALA A 86 11.66 9.68 7.28
CA ALA A 86 11.49 11.13 7.27
C ALA A 86 10.22 11.58 8.00
N LEU A 87 9.10 10.88 7.82
CA LEU A 87 7.86 11.14 8.55
C LEU A 87 8.02 10.90 10.06
N ALA A 88 8.70 9.81 10.45
CA ALA A 88 8.98 9.51 11.84
C ALA A 88 9.85 10.59 12.51
N LEU A 89 10.89 11.07 11.82
CA LEU A 89 11.71 12.18 12.29
C LEU A 89 10.88 13.46 12.46
N ARG A 90 10.03 13.78 11.49
CA ARG A 90 9.16 14.97 11.55
C ARG A 90 8.13 14.88 12.68
N LEU A 91 7.58 13.68 12.92
CA LEU A 91 6.67 13.41 14.02
C LEU A 91 7.39 13.59 15.38
N GLY A 92 8.61 13.06 15.51
CA GLY A 92 9.43 13.25 16.71
C GLY A 92 9.75 14.73 16.98
N GLU A 93 10.08 15.50 15.94
CA GLU A 93 10.28 16.95 16.05
C GLU A 93 9.02 17.67 16.54
N MET A 94 7.86 17.30 16.00
CA MET A 94 6.57 17.86 16.41
C MET A 94 6.23 17.52 17.87
N GLN A 95 6.45 16.28 18.30
CA GLN A 95 6.29 15.87 19.70
C GLN A 95 7.20 16.65 20.64
N ALA A 96 8.47 16.86 20.26
CA ALA A 96 9.40 17.64 21.07
C ALA A 96 8.98 19.11 21.18
N ASN A 97 8.52 19.72 20.08
CA ASN A 97 8.00 21.08 20.08
C ASN A 97 6.74 21.20 20.96
N LEU A 98 5.86 20.20 20.92
CA LEU A 98 4.65 20.13 21.75
C LEU A 98 4.99 20.09 23.24
N LEU A 99 5.93 19.23 23.66
CA LEU A 99 6.41 19.16 25.05
C LEU A 99 7.00 20.50 25.52
N ARG A 100 7.77 21.18 24.66
CA ARG A 100 8.30 22.50 24.98
C ARG A 100 7.19 23.53 25.15
N MET A 101 6.14 23.46 24.33
CA MET A 101 5.00 24.35 24.39
C MET A 101 4.17 24.13 25.68
N GLU A 102 4.01 22.88 26.12
CA GLU A 102 3.40 22.55 27.42
C GLU A 102 4.18 23.16 28.58
N ALA A 103 5.51 23.01 28.59
CA ALA A 103 6.35 23.57 29.64
C ALA A 103 6.28 25.11 29.70
N LEU A 104 6.19 25.77 28.54
CA LEU A 104 6.00 27.21 28.48
C LEU A 104 4.61 27.62 28.98
N GLY A 105 3.56 26.87 28.63
CA GLY A 105 2.20 27.08 29.13
C GLY A 105 2.12 26.95 30.65
N GLU A 106 2.75 25.92 31.21
CA GLU A 106 2.80 25.72 32.66
C GLU A 106 3.52 26.87 33.38
N GLN A 107 4.63 27.35 32.81
CA GLN A 107 5.36 28.50 33.37
C GLN A 107 4.56 29.81 33.28
N LEU A 108 3.76 29.99 32.24
CA LEU A 108 2.86 31.14 32.08
C LEU A 108 1.73 31.14 33.11
N VAL A 109 1.11 29.99 33.37
CA VAL A 109 0.08 29.84 34.43
C VAL A 109 0.65 30.20 35.80
N LYS A 110 1.85 29.70 36.14
CA LYS A 110 2.56 30.04 37.38
C LYS A 110 2.86 31.53 37.50
N ALA A 111 3.34 32.17 36.42
CA ALA A 111 3.68 33.58 36.43
C ALA A 111 2.46 34.51 36.48
N GLY A 112 1.33 34.07 35.91
CA GLY A 112 0.08 34.81 35.86
C GLY A 112 -0.84 34.64 37.07
N GLN A 113 -0.52 33.72 38.00
CA GLN A 113 -1.42 33.31 39.09
C GLN A 113 -2.82 32.90 38.58
N LEU A 114 -2.86 32.27 37.40
CA LEU A 114 -4.08 31.80 36.78
C LEU A 114 -4.47 30.45 37.39
N ASP A 115 -5.76 30.12 37.36
CA ASP A 115 -6.25 28.85 37.89
C ASP A 115 -5.67 27.68 37.06
N TYR A 116 -5.10 26.71 37.76
CA TYR A 116 -4.46 25.55 37.16
C TYR A 116 -5.48 24.54 36.62
N ASP A 117 -6.69 24.54 37.19
CA ASP A 117 -7.77 23.61 36.81
C ASP A 117 -8.38 24.00 35.46
N GLU A 118 -8.47 25.30 35.16
CA GLU A 118 -9.02 25.81 33.89
C GLU A 118 -7.99 25.72 32.73
N PHE A 119 -6.69 25.69 33.04
CA PHE A 119 -5.61 25.78 32.06
C PHE A 119 -4.57 24.66 32.20
N ASN A 120 -5.04 23.43 32.22
CA ASN A 120 -4.19 22.25 32.26
C ASN A 120 -3.72 21.83 30.85
N PHE A 121 -2.41 21.94 30.59
CA PHE A 121 -1.80 21.54 29.31
C PHE A 121 -1.42 20.05 29.24
N GLY A 122 -1.46 19.33 30.36
CA GLY A 122 -1.15 17.89 30.44
C GLY A 122 -2.36 16.98 30.26
N GLU A 123 -3.57 17.54 30.17
CA GLU A 123 -4.78 16.76 29.97
C GLU A 123 -4.94 16.35 28.50
N THR A 124 -5.46 15.14 28.26
CA THR A 124 -5.72 14.67 26.89
C THR A 124 -6.83 15.52 26.29
N PRO A 125 -6.62 16.15 25.12
CA PRO A 125 -7.63 17.03 24.55
C PRO A 125 -8.94 16.27 24.28
N PRO A 126 -10.10 16.92 24.45
CA PRO A 126 -11.38 16.27 24.22
C PRO A 126 -11.50 15.83 22.76
N ARG A 127 -11.58 14.53 22.53
CA ARG A 127 -11.82 13.95 21.20
C ARG A 127 -13.31 14.08 20.88
N GLY A 128 -13.67 15.09 20.08
CA GLY A 128 -15.00 15.16 19.50
C GLY A 128 -15.17 14.12 18.41
N GLY A 129 -16.02 13.11 18.61
CA GLY A 129 -16.35 12.11 17.59
C GLY A 129 -16.95 10.83 18.16
N VAL A 130 -17.65 10.06 17.33
CA VAL A 130 -18.13 8.73 17.68
C VAL A 130 -16.90 7.82 17.79
N ASP A 131 -16.69 7.23 18.96
CA ASP A 131 -15.63 6.23 19.16
C ASP A 131 -15.95 5.01 18.29
N ALA A 132 -15.26 4.88 17.16
CA ALA A 132 -15.15 3.60 16.48
C ALA A 132 -14.28 2.72 17.38
N SER A 133 -14.96 1.88 18.16
CA SER A 133 -14.35 0.96 19.11
C SER A 133 -13.28 0.13 18.43
N ALA A 134 -12.18 -0.03 19.16
CA ALA A 134 -10.98 -0.77 18.78
C ALA A 134 -11.30 -2.17 18.28
N ASP A 135 -10.86 -2.46 17.06
CA ASP A 135 -10.39 -3.80 16.69
C ASP A 135 -8.93 -3.65 16.28
N ALA A 136 -8.05 -4.18 17.11
CA ALA A 136 -6.61 -4.18 16.88
C ALA A 136 -6.27 -5.13 15.73
N VAL A 137 -6.20 -4.60 14.51
CA VAL A 137 -5.67 -5.32 13.35
C VAL A 137 -4.85 -4.34 12.53
N SER A 138 -3.52 -4.51 12.56
CA SER A 138 -2.49 -3.84 11.75
C SER A 138 -2.69 -2.34 11.58
N VAL A 139 -1.85 -1.51 12.20
CA VAL A 139 -1.80 -0.04 11.95
C VAL A 139 -1.86 0.20 10.44
N GLU A 140 -3.05 0.51 9.94
CA GLU A 140 -3.27 0.75 8.53
C GLU A 140 -2.91 2.22 8.29
N LEU A 141 -2.38 2.53 7.11
CA LEU A 141 -2.06 3.92 6.71
C LEU A 141 -3.19 4.94 7.00
N PRO A 142 -4.51 4.58 6.93
CA PRO A 142 -5.60 5.44 7.36
C PRO A 142 -5.62 5.79 8.86
N GLU A 143 -5.23 4.88 9.74
CA GLU A 143 -5.16 5.12 11.19
C GLU A 143 -4.02 6.09 11.51
N LEU A 144 -2.87 5.92 10.87
CA LEU A 144 -1.75 6.87 11.00
C LEU A 144 -2.13 8.28 10.52
N LEU A 145 -2.88 8.39 9.42
CA LEU A 145 -3.39 9.67 8.94
C LEU A 145 -4.37 10.31 9.92
N ALA A 146 -5.24 9.51 10.55
CA ALA A 146 -6.15 9.98 11.58
C ALA A 146 -5.41 10.49 12.83
N ASP A 147 -4.35 9.81 13.24
CA ASP A 147 -3.49 10.23 14.36
C ASP A 147 -2.75 11.53 14.05
N ILE A 148 -2.27 11.71 12.81
CA ILE A 148 -1.64 12.97 12.37
C ILE A 148 -2.67 14.12 12.38
N GLU A 149 -3.88 13.89 11.89
CA GLU A 149 -4.95 14.89 11.92
C GLU A 149 -5.35 15.27 13.36
N LEU A 150 -5.37 14.29 14.27
CA LEU A 150 -5.61 14.51 15.69
C LEU A 150 -4.51 15.38 16.32
N LEU A 151 -3.25 15.11 15.98
CA LEU A 151 -2.12 15.90 16.46
C LEU A 151 -2.19 17.35 15.94
N GLU A 152 -2.54 17.55 14.67
CA GLU A 152 -2.74 18.88 14.08
C GLU A 152 -3.83 19.67 14.83
N ARG A 153 -4.97 19.04 15.13
CA ARG A 153 -6.06 19.67 15.91
C ARG A 153 -5.62 20.02 17.33
N SER A 154 -4.87 19.15 18.00
CA SER A 154 -4.34 19.42 19.33
C SER A 154 -3.38 20.62 19.33
N ILE A 155 -2.56 20.78 18.29
CA ILE A 155 -1.66 21.94 18.16
C ILE A 155 -2.46 23.22 17.97
N ALA A 156 -3.51 23.20 17.14
CA ALA A 156 -4.37 24.36 16.91
C ALA A 156 -5.08 24.81 18.19
N ASP A 157 -5.67 23.88 18.96
CA ASP A 157 -6.33 24.19 20.24
C ASP A 157 -5.36 24.83 21.24
N ARG A 158 -4.16 24.27 21.37
CA ARG A 158 -3.13 24.78 22.28
C ARG A 158 -2.63 26.16 21.85
N THR A 159 -2.50 26.41 20.56
CA THR A 159 -2.11 27.72 20.03
C THR A 159 -3.18 28.76 20.36
N HIS A 160 -4.46 28.44 20.16
CA HIS A 160 -5.56 29.33 20.48
C HIS A 160 -5.62 29.66 21.98
N LYS A 161 -5.46 28.66 22.85
CA LYS A 161 -5.40 28.86 24.30
C LYS A 161 -4.26 29.81 24.70
N LEU A 162 -3.09 29.69 24.08
CA LEU A 162 -1.96 30.60 24.33
C LEU A 162 -2.26 32.05 23.88
N GLU A 163 -2.94 32.24 22.75
CA GLU A 163 -3.34 33.57 22.29
C GLU A 163 -4.32 34.24 23.27
N LEU A 164 -5.30 33.49 23.77
CA LEU A 164 -6.25 33.98 24.77
C LEU A 164 -5.55 34.37 26.07
N MET A 165 -4.66 33.51 26.58
CA MET A 165 -3.84 33.82 27.76
C MET A 165 -2.99 35.07 27.56
N GLN A 166 -2.34 35.20 26.39
CA GLN A 166 -1.53 36.38 26.10
C GLN A 166 -2.38 37.66 26.14
N GLY A 167 -3.58 37.63 25.57
CA GLY A 167 -4.54 38.72 25.65
C GLY A 167 -4.89 39.08 27.10
N MET A 168 -5.22 38.07 27.92
CA MET A 168 -5.56 38.26 29.34
C MET A 168 -4.39 38.82 30.17
N ILE A 169 -3.17 38.30 29.98
CA ILE A 169 -1.98 38.78 30.69
C ILE A 169 -1.67 40.23 30.30
N VAL A 170 -1.79 40.58 29.02
CA VAL A 170 -1.58 41.96 28.55
C VAL A 170 -2.63 42.88 29.15
N ASP A 171 -3.91 42.50 29.14
CA ASP A 171 -5.00 43.28 29.72
C ASP A 171 -4.82 43.47 31.23
N SER A 172 -4.52 42.40 31.97
CA SER A 172 -4.23 42.45 33.41
C SER A 172 -3.05 43.38 33.74
N ARG A 173 -1.97 43.36 32.93
CA ARG A 173 -0.84 44.29 33.11
C ARG A 173 -1.21 45.74 32.83
N ILE A 174 -2.09 46.00 31.87
CA ILE A 174 -2.58 47.36 31.58
C ILE A 174 -3.47 47.84 32.73
N GLN A 175 -4.40 47.02 33.19
CA GLN A 175 -5.28 47.35 34.32
C GLN A 175 -4.47 47.62 35.61
N ASN A 176 -3.47 46.79 35.92
CA ASN A 176 -2.57 47.00 37.08
C ASN A 176 -1.69 48.25 36.97
N ARG A 177 -1.41 48.75 35.75
CA ARG A 177 -0.72 50.04 35.57
C ARG A 177 -1.66 51.24 35.71
N LEU A 178 -2.94 51.07 35.40
CA LEU A 178 -3.96 52.11 35.54
C LEU A 178 -4.46 52.25 36.98
N HIS A 179 -4.42 51.17 37.76
CA HIS A 179 -4.64 51.17 39.21
C HIS A 179 -3.37 50.70 39.94
N PRO A 180 -2.39 51.59 40.21
CA PRO A 180 -1.32 51.26 41.13
C PRO A 180 -1.92 51.10 42.53
N GLU A 181 -2.23 49.87 42.94
CA GLU A 181 -2.59 49.58 44.32
C GLU A 181 -1.34 49.66 45.18
N GLY A 182 -1.15 50.82 45.80
CA GLY A 182 -0.08 51.08 46.75
C GLY A 182 -0.16 52.49 47.30
N GLN A 183 0.00 52.64 48.61
CA GLN A 183 0.21 53.96 49.22
C GLN A 183 1.58 54.49 48.75
N PRO A 184 1.73 55.76 48.34
CA PRO A 184 2.96 56.25 47.70
C PRO A 184 4.22 56.21 48.59
N VAL A 185 4.11 55.86 49.88
CA VAL A 185 5.20 55.80 50.86
C VAL A 185 4.83 54.84 52.01
N GLU A 186 5.76 53.98 52.46
CA GLU A 186 5.56 53.09 53.63
C GLU A 186 5.55 53.84 54.97
N SER A 187 6.16 55.03 55.03
CA SER A 187 5.91 56.00 56.10
C SER A 187 6.21 57.40 55.57
N GLY A 188 5.23 58.29 55.61
CA GLY A 188 5.37 59.69 55.27
C GLY A 188 4.58 60.51 56.29
N TRP A 189 5.27 61.37 57.04
CA TRP A 189 4.61 62.32 57.91
C TRP A 189 3.93 63.37 57.03
N VAL A 190 2.60 63.47 57.12
CA VAL A 190 1.86 64.60 56.59
C VAL A 190 2.18 65.81 57.45
N SER A 191 3.23 66.56 57.12
CA SER A 191 3.47 67.86 57.73
C SER A 191 2.47 68.86 57.15
N SER A 192 1.29 68.95 57.77
CA SER A 192 0.34 70.05 57.53
C SER A 192 0.64 71.20 58.49
N GLY A 193 0.63 72.42 57.95
CA GLY A 193 0.50 73.67 58.72
C GLY A 193 1.69 74.62 58.67
N TYR A 194 1.99 75.23 57.52
CA TYR A 194 2.74 76.50 57.48
C TYR A 194 1.84 77.63 56.96
N GLY A 195 1.63 78.65 57.80
CA GLY A 195 0.82 79.86 57.58
C GLY A 195 -0.41 79.90 58.51
N TYR A 196 -0.53 80.72 59.55
CA TYR A 196 0.26 81.85 60.08
C TYR A 196 0.44 81.69 61.61
#